data_AF-A0A935NBV7-F1
#
_entry.id   AF-A0A935NBV7-F1
#
_cell.length_a   1.000
_cell.length_b   1.000
_cell.length_c   1.000
_cell.angle_alpha   90.00
_cell.angle_beta   90.00
_cell.angle_gamma   90.00
#
_symmetry.space_group_name_H-M   'P 1'
#
loop_
_entity.id
_entity.type
_entity.pdbx_description
1 polymer ?
#
loop_
_entity_poly.entity_id
_entity_poly.type
_entity_poly.pdbx_seq_one_letter_code
_entity_poly.pdbx_strand_id
1 'polypeptide(L)'
;MNKILIAVILISSSLSILGVRIYKSVIFKQNVTGHLKRAGDANTVELAKEELAYVISYLDKNNIKEGYTSVLWKTPDEDISFWYRNIIASKAELDSLTNNSALEKTNVLMKLRETLIDEDEKLKVTVPTGLSVFPNNKIWAALTTFALLALISGIILLVPDEKGKGKSE
;
A
#
# COMPACT_ATOMS: atom_id res chain seq x y z
N MET A 1 -33.73 -4.55 19.98
CA MET A 1 -32.43 -5.26 19.83
C MET A 1 -31.63 -5.06 21.10
N ASN A 2 -31.10 -6.12 21.73
CA ASN A 2 -30.31 -6.02 22.96
C ASN A 2 -29.07 -5.14 22.72
N LYS A 3 -28.75 -4.18 23.60
CA LYS A 3 -27.57 -3.28 23.48
C LYS A 3 -26.29 -4.07 23.21
N ILE A 4 -26.15 -5.23 23.86
CA ILE A 4 -25.02 -6.15 23.68
C ILE A 4 -24.95 -6.69 22.25
N LEU A 5 -26.10 -7.09 21.68
CA LEU A 5 -26.15 -7.60 20.30
C LEU A 5 -25.75 -6.51 19.30
N ILE A 6 -26.17 -5.26 19.51
CA ILE A 6 -25.77 -4.12 18.69
C ILE A 6 -24.25 -3.91 18.77
N ALA A 7 -23.70 -3.90 19.99
CA ALA A 7 -22.27 -3.71 20.22
C ALA A 7 -21.44 -4.79 19.51
N VAL A 8 -21.84 -6.06 19.63
CA VAL A 8 -21.16 -7.18 18.97
C VAL A 8 -21.15 -7.00 17.45
N ILE A 9 -22.28 -6.65 16.84
CA ILE A 9 -22.37 -6.43 15.38
C ILE A 9 -21.46 -5.29 14.92
N LEU A 10 -21.41 -4.18 15.66
CA LEU A 10 -20.56 -3.04 15.32
C LEU A 10 -19.08 -3.39 15.39
N ILE A 11 -18.66 -4.07 16.46
CA ILE A 11 -17.26 -4.50 16.65
C ILE A 11 -16.87 -5.53 15.58
N SER A 12 -17.70 -6.55 15.33
CA SER A 12 -17.40 -7.58 14.34
C SER A 12 -17.29 -7.01 12.92
N SER A 13 -18.16 -6.05 12.58
CA SER A 13 -18.12 -5.38 11.28
C SER A 13 -16.85 -4.52 11.13
N SER A 14 -16.47 -3.79 12.18
CA SER A 14 -15.25 -2.98 12.19
C SER A 14 -14.00 -3.83 12.01
N LEU A 15 -13.86 -4.90 12.80
CA LEU A 15 -12.71 -5.81 12.72
C LEU A 15 -12.62 -6.46 11.33
N SER A 16 -13.75 -6.81 10.73
CA SER A 16 -13.79 -7.38 9.38
C SER A 16 -13.25 -6.38 8.33
N ILE A 17 -13.71 -5.12 8.36
CA ILE A 17 -13.26 -4.08 7.44
C ILE A 17 -11.75 -3.82 7.58
N LEU A 18 -11.28 -3.65 8.82
CA LEU A 18 -9.86 -3.42 9.12
C LEU A 18 -9.01 -4.62 8.71
N GLY A 19 -9.48 -5.85 8.95
CA GLY A 19 -8.82 -7.08 8.54
C GLY A 19 -8.61 -7.15 7.02
N VAL A 20 -9.65 -6.86 6.23
CA VAL A 20 -9.53 -6.83 4.75
C VAL A 20 -8.58 -5.72 4.29
N ARG A 21 -8.60 -4.55 4.96
CA ARG A 21 -7.67 -3.45 4.65
C ARG A 21 -6.22 -3.85 4.86
N ILE A 22 -5.92 -4.52 5.97
CA ILE A 22 -4.59 -5.06 6.30
C ILE A 22 -4.19 -6.12 5.28
N TYR A 23 -5.08 -7.07 4.98
CA TYR A 23 -4.84 -8.11 3.98
C TYR A 23 -4.41 -7.51 2.62
N LYS A 24 -5.14 -6.49 2.12
CA LYS A 24 -4.77 -5.79 0.88
C LYS A 24 -3.39 -5.13 0.96
N SER A 25 -3.06 -4.52 2.10
CA SER A 25 -1.74 -3.94 2.34
C SER A 25 -0.62 -4.98 2.29
N VAL A 26 -0.84 -6.17 2.89
CA VAL A 26 0.12 -7.28 2.88
C VAL A 26 0.32 -7.84 1.48
N ILE A 27 -0.75 -8.10 0.73
CA ILE A 27 -0.67 -8.59 -0.66
C ILE A 27 0.08 -7.58 -1.54
N PHE A 28 -0.20 -6.29 -1.38
CA PHE A 28 0.52 -5.24 -2.10
C PHE A 28 2.02 -5.21 -1.72
N LYS A 29 2.34 -5.35 -0.43
CA LYS A 29 3.74 -5.44 0.02
C LYS A 29 4.46 -6.64 -0.57
N GLN A 30 3.81 -7.81 -0.60
CA GLN A 30 4.41 -9.03 -1.12
C GLN A 30 4.67 -8.96 -2.62
N ASN A 31 3.73 -8.40 -3.40
CA ASN A 31 3.79 -8.47 -4.86
C ASN A 31 4.35 -7.22 -5.55
N VAL A 32 4.38 -6.07 -4.86
CA VAL A 32 4.83 -4.80 -5.45
C VAL A 32 6.03 -4.26 -4.69
N THR A 33 5.85 -3.74 -3.47
CA THR A 33 6.96 -3.04 -2.80
C THR A 33 8.10 -3.97 -2.40
N GLY A 34 7.83 -5.23 -2.07
CA GLY A 34 8.86 -6.23 -1.78
C GLY A 34 9.75 -6.51 -3.00
N HIS A 35 9.14 -6.70 -4.17
CA HIS A 35 9.87 -6.93 -5.42
C HIS A 35 10.58 -5.67 -5.92
N LEU A 36 9.95 -4.49 -5.83
CA LEU A 36 10.62 -3.22 -6.14
C LEU A 36 11.84 -2.97 -5.24
N LYS A 37 11.74 -3.32 -3.95
CA LYS A 37 12.89 -3.27 -3.04
C LYS A 37 14.00 -4.21 -3.50
N ARG A 38 13.68 -5.46 -3.85
CA ARG A 38 14.66 -6.42 -4.37
C ARG A 38 15.30 -5.96 -5.67
N ALA A 39 14.55 -5.31 -6.56
CA ALA A 39 15.08 -4.72 -7.78
C ALA A 39 16.10 -3.60 -7.47
N GLY A 40 15.77 -2.70 -6.53
CA GLY A 40 16.68 -1.63 -6.10
C GLY A 40 17.90 -2.13 -5.32
N ASP A 41 17.78 -3.24 -4.60
CA ASP A 41 18.88 -3.88 -3.85
C ASP A 41 19.68 -4.90 -4.69
N ALA A 42 19.32 -5.10 -5.96
CA ALA A 42 19.94 -6.11 -6.81
C ALA A 42 21.41 -5.78 -7.14
N ASN A 43 22.27 -6.79 -7.08
CA ASN A 43 23.69 -6.69 -7.42
C ASN A 43 24.02 -7.06 -8.87
N THR A 44 23.03 -7.50 -9.64
CA THR A 44 23.17 -7.83 -11.07
C THR A 44 22.01 -7.24 -11.86
N VAL A 45 22.26 -6.95 -13.14
CA VAL A 45 21.26 -6.43 -14.07
C VAL A 45 20.13 -7.44 -14.27
N GLU A 46 20.48 -8.73 -14.32
CA GLU A 46 19.55 -9.84 -14.53
C GLU A 46 18.54 -9.96 -13.38
N LEU A 47 18.99 -9.89 -12.11
CA LEU A 47 18.10 -9.92 -10.95
C LEU A 47 17.18 -8.70 -10.91
N ALA A 48 17.71 -7.50 -11.19
CA ALA A 48 16.90 -6.29 -11.25
C ALA A 48 15.79 -6.41 -12.32
N LYS A 49 16.13 -6.95 -13.51
CA LYS A 49 15.17 -7.19 -14.60
C LYS A 49 14.06 -8.15 -14.19
N GLU A 50 14.41 -9.27 -13.56
CA GLU A 50 13.45 -10.28 -13.15
C GLU A 50 12.43 -9.73 -12.15
N GLU A 51 12.91 -9.03 -11.12
CA GLU A 51 12.07 -8.43 -10.08
C GLU A 51 11.17 -7.32 -10.65
N LEU A 52 11.69 -6.45 -11.52
CA LEU A 52 10.88 -5.45 -12.22
C LEU A 52 9.84 -6.08 -13.15
N ALA A 53 10.21 -7.12 -13.90
CA ALA A 53 9.29 -7.83 -14.79
C ALA A 53 8.12 -8.44 -14.02
N TYR A 54 8.39 -9.00 -12.83
CA TYR A 54 7.33 -9.50 -11.96
C TYR A 54 6.36 -8.39 -11.55
N VAL A 55 6.89 -7.25 -11.07
CA VAL A 55 6.05 -6.11 -10.63
C VAL A 55 5.20 -5.60 -11.77
N ILE A 56 5.79 -5.36 -12.95
CA ILE A 56 5.08 -4.90 -14.14
C ILE A 56 3.96 -5.88 -14.50
N SER A 57 4.25 -7.18 -14.54
CA SER A 57 3.23 -8.20 -14.83
C SER A 57 2.09 -8.18 -13.81
N TYR A 58 2.40 -8.02 -12.53
CA TYR A 58 1.38 -7.91 -11.48
C TYR A 58 0.51 -6.66 -11.66
N LEU A 59 1.11 -5.50 -11.91
CA LEU A 59 0.40 -4.24 -12.12
C LEU A 59 -0.50 -4.31 -13.36
N ASP A 60 -0.01 -4.91 -14.45
CA ASP A 60 -0.77 -5.12 -15.68
C ASP A 60 -1.99 -6.01 -15.46
N LYS A 61 -1.81 -7.16 -14.81
CA LYS A 61 -2.89 -8.12 -14.51
C LYS A 61 -3.96 -7.51 -13.62
N ASN A 62 -3.59 -6.57 -12.74
CA ASN A 62 -4.52 -5.91 -11.82
C ASN A 62 -5.01 -4.54 -12.32
N ASN A 63 -4.68 -4.15 -13.56
CA ASN A 63 -5.04 -2.85 -14.15
C ASN A 63 -4.59 -1.62 -13.30
N ILE A 64 -3.40 -1.70 -12.69
CA ILE A 64 -2.81 -0.64 -11.86
C ILE A 64 -1.75 0.10 -12.69
N LYS A 65 -2.17 0.87 -13.70
CA LYS A 65 -1.27 1.50 -14.67
C LYS A 65 -1.47 3.01 -14.84
N GLU A 66 -2.65 3.51 -14.48
CA GLU A 66 -3.04 4.89 -14.73
C GLU A 66 -4.01 5.39 -13.67
N GLY A 67 -4.16 6.72 -13.60
CA GLY A 67 -5.04 7.39 -12.67
C GLY A 67 -4.30 7.91 -11.43
N TYR A 68 -5.08 8.19 -10.38
CA TYR A 68 -4.58 8.78 -9.14
C TYR A 68 -5.11 8.01 -7.94
N THR A 69 -4.29 7.85 -6.91
CA THR A 69 -4.72 7.27 -5.62
C THR A 69 -5.52 8.26 -4.76
N SER A 70 -5.54 9.53 -5.15
CA SER A 70 -6.19 10.64 -4.48
C SER A 70 -7.66 10.41 -4.16
N VAL A 71 -8.09 10.85 -2.98
CA VAL A 71 -9.51 10.94 -2.62
C VAL A 71 -10.08 12.31 -2.99
N LEU A 72 -9.34 13.39 -2.69
CA LEU A 72 -9.83 14.78 -2.78
C LEU A 72 -9.07 15.61 -3.82
N TRP A 73 -7.72 15.64 -3.77
CA TRP A 73 -6.90 16.46 -4.67
C TRP A 73 -5.88 15.59 -5.39
N LYS A 74 -5.73 15.79 -6.70
CA LYS A 74 -4.73 15.07 -7.51
C LYS A 74 -3.38 15.75 -7.36
N THR A 75 -2.47 15.14 -6.60
CA THR A 75 -1.09 15.61 -6.47
C THR A 75 -0.12 14.72 -7.26
N PRO A 76 1.04 15.25 -7.68
CA PRO A 76 2.00 14.48 -8.48
C PRO A 76 2.50 13.18 -7.83
N ASP A 77 2.64 13.15 -6.51
CA ASP A 77 3.03 11.97 -5.73
C ASP A 77 1.98 10.86 -5.73
N GLU A 78 0.74 11.16 -6.16
CA GLU A 78 -0.37 10.22 -6.27
C GLU A 78 -0.61 9.74 -7.71
N ASP A 79 0.15 10.23 -8.70
CA ASP A 79 0.01 9.88 -10.12
C ASP A 79 0.57 8.49 -10.43
N ILE A 80 -0.33 7.52 -10.60
CA ILE A 80 0.01 6.13 -10.89
C ILE A 80 0.63 6.00 -12.28
N SER A 81 0.18 6.82 -13.23
CA SER A 81 0.63 6.78 -14.61
C SER A 81 2.09 7.24 -14.72
N PHE A 82 2.46 8.30 -14.01
CA PHE A 82 3.83 8.76 -13.94
C PHE A 82 4.73 7.71 -13.29
N TRP A 83 4.33 7.20 -12.13
CA TRP A 83 5.08 6.18 -11.40
C TRP A 83 5.27 4.88 -12.22
N TYR A 84 4.20 4.37 -12.83
CA TYR A 84 4.25 3.15 -13.63
C TYR A 84 5.16 3.32 -14.86
N ARG A 85 5.09 4.48 -15.54
CA ARG A 85 6.00 4.76 -16.68
C ARG A 85 7.46 4.79 -16.26
N ASN A 86 7.79 5.31 -15.07
CA ASN A 86 9.16 5.29 -14.57
C ASN A 86 9.66 3.86 -14.36
N ILE A 87 8.84 2.98 -13.78
CA ILE A 87 9.20 1.55 -13.62
C ILE A 87 9.48 0.88 -14.97
N ILE A 88 8.62 1.11 -15.95
CA ILE A 88 8.79 0.57 -17.32
C ILE A 88 10.08 1.12 -17.96
N ALA A 89 10.32 2.43 -17.84
CA ALA A 89 11.52 3.07 -18.39
C ALA A 89 12.80 2.52 -17.74
N SER A 90 12.81 2.33 -16.42
CA SER A 90 13.94 1.72 -15.71
C SER A 90 14.20 0.29 -16.16
N LYS A 91 13.15 -0.51 -16.40
CA LYS A 91 13.33 -1.86 -16.97
C LYS A 91 13.90 -1.81 -18.40
N ALA A 92 13.39 -0.92 -19.25
CA ALA A 92 13.89 -0.75 -20.62
C ALA A 92 15.36 -0.31 -20.65
N GLU A 93 15.78 0.55 -19.73
CA GLU A 93 17.18 0.95 -19.56
C GLU A 93 18.06 -0.26 -19.21
N LEU A 94 17.64 -1.09 -18.27
CA LEU A 94 18.34 -2.35 -17.96
C LEU A 94 18.40 -3.29 -19.18
N ASP A 95 17.29 -3.42 -19.93
CA ASP A 95 17.21 -4.29 -21.12
C ASP A 95 18.19 -3.87 -22.22
N SER A 96 18.52 -2.58 -22.30
CA SER A 96 19.51 -2.05 -23.24
C SER A 96 20.96 -2.45 -22.91
N LEU A 97 21.23 -2.87 -21.67
CA LEU A 97 22.56 -3.26 -21.22
C LEU A 97 22.92 -4.67 -21.71
N THR A 98 23.72 -4.75 -22.78
CA THR A 98 24.17 -6.02 -23.38
C THR A 98 25.67 -6.19 -23.22
N ASN A 99 26.46 -5.41 -23.96
CA ASN A 99 27.93 -5.45 -23.95
C ASN A 99 28.56 -4.30 -23.17
N ASN A 100 27.82 -3.70 -22.24
CA ASN A 100 28.29 -2.59 -21.43
C ASN A 100 29.32 -3.04 -20.39
N SER A 101 30.20 -2.10 -20.04
CA SER A 101 31.22 -2.28 -19.01
C SER A 101 30.60 -2.53 -17.63
N ALA A 102 31.37 -3.14 -16.73
CA ALA A 102 30.95 -3.35 -15.34
C ALA A 102 30.61 -2.03 -14.62
N LEU A 103 31.30 -0.94 -14.97
CA LEU A 103 31.05 0.38 -14.40
C LEU A 103 29.70 0.94 -14.85
N GLU A 104 29.38 0.85 -16.14
CA GLU A 104 28.07 1.29 -16.66
C GLU A 104 26.92 0.49 -16.04
N LYS A 105 27.07 -0.83 -15.92
CA LYS A 105 26.07 -1.68 -15.26
C LYS A 105 25.84 -1.25 -13.81
N THR A 106 26.91 -0.98 -13.06
CA THR A 106 26.83 -0.48 -11.69
C THR A 106 26.13 0.88 -11.62
N ASN A 107 26.44 1.81 -12.52
CA ASN A 107 25.81 3.13 -12.57
C ASN A 107 24.30 3.05 -12.83
N VAL A 108 23.88 2.19 -13.75
CA VAL A 108 22.45 1.99 -14.02
C VAL A 108 21.74 1.35 -12.82
N LEU A 109 22.36 0.38 -12.15
CA LEU A 109 21.81 -0.21 -10.92
C LEU A 109 21.70 0.80 -9.77
N MET A 110 22.68 1.71 -9.63
CA MET A 110 22.61 2.80 -8.66
C MET A 110 21.45 3.76 -8.96
N LYS A 111 21.31 4.19 -10.21
CA LYS A 111 20.20 5.05 -10.64
C LYS A 111 18.85 4.37 -10.43
N LEU A 112 18.75 3.07 -10.72
CA LEU A 112 17.56 2.27 -10.44
C LEU A 112 17.21 2.31 -8.95
N ARG A 113 18.20 2.10 -8.09
CA ARG A 113 18.02 2.17 -6.65
C ARG A 113 17.47 3.51 -6.20
N GLU A 114 18.05 4.62 -6.68
CA GLU A 114 17.60 5.99 -6.38
C GLU A 114 16.17 6.25 -6.90
N THR A 115 15.80 5.64 -8.02
CA THR A 115 14.44 5.77 -8.58
C THR A 115 13.40 5.01 -7.75
N LEU A 116 13.76 3.83 -7.23
CA LEU A 116 12.82 2.93 -6.54
C LEU A 116 12.78 3.11 -5.03
N ILE A 117 13.87 3.59 -4.42
CA ILE A 117 14.05 3.65 -2.97
C ILE A 117 14.19 5.12 -2.57
N ASP A 118 13.41 5.51 -1.57
CA ASP A 118 13.47 6.84 -0.98
C ASP A 118 14.83 7.04 -0.28
N GLU A 119 15.53 8.13 -0.59
CA GLU A 119 16.89 8.40 -0.08
C GLU A 119 16.88 8.65 1.43
N ASP A 120 15.81 9.29 1.93
CA ASP A 120 15.64 9.65 3.34
C ASP A 120 15.27 8.42 4.19
N GLU A 121 14.68 7.42 3.57
CA GLU A 121 14.29 6.16 4.20
C GLU A 121 14.78 5.00 3.32
N LYS A 122 16.07 4.63 3.42
CA LYS A 122 16.73 3.52 2.68
C LYS A 122 16.01 2.16 2.70
N LEU A 123 14.92 2.03 3.46
CA LEU A 123 14.08 0.84 3.59
C LEU A 123 12.71 0.97 2.90
N LYS A 124 12.36 2.15 2.39
CA LYS A 124 11.04 2.47 1.85
C LYS A 124 11.11 2.64 0.35
N VAL A 125 10.21 1.92 -0.33
CA VAL A 125 10.05 2.02 -1.77
C VAL A 125 9.16 3.21 -2.10
N THR A 126 9.57 3.98 -3.10
CA THR A 126 8.82 5.11 -3.63
C THR A 126 7.62 4.59 -4.43
N VAL A 127 6.43 4.69 -3.84
CA VAL A 127 5.14 4.32 -4.48
C VAL A 127 4.05 5.32 -4.11
N PRO A 128 3.05 5.56 -4.98
CA PRO A 128 1.90 6.39 -4.67
C PRO A 128 1.19 5.94 -3.39
N THR A 129 0.93 6.89 -2.49
CA THR A 129 0.26 6.59 -1.22
C THR A 129 -1.13 6.04 -1.48
N GLY A 130 -1.49 4.94 -0.81
CA GLY A 130 -2.82 4.33 -0.95
C GLY A 130 -2.98 3.41 -2.16
N LEU A 131 -1.92 3.12 -2.93
CA LEU A 131 -1.99 2.23 -4.09
C LEU A 131 -2.50 0.80 -3.75
N SER A 132 -2.30 0.34 -2.51
CA SER A 132 -2.76 -0.97 -2.03
C SER A 132 -4.29 -1.17 -2.05
N VAL A 133 -5.07 -0.09 -2.17
CA VAL A 133 -6.55 -0.13 -2.24
C VAL A 133 -7.12 0.49 -3.52
N PHE A 134 -6.25 0.83 -4.47
CA PHE A 134 -6.64 1.28 -5.79
C PHE A 134 -7.53 0.23 -6.49
N PRO A 135 -8.57 0.64 -7.24
CA PRO A 135 -9.00 2.02 -7.56
C PRO A 135 -9.97 2.66 -6.56
N ASN A 136 -10.40 1.92 -5.54
CA ASN A 136 -11.54 2.31 -4.72
C ASN A 136 -11.14 3.10 -3.45
N ASN A 137 -10.12 3.93 -3.54
CA ASN A 137 -9.54 4.66 -2.40
C ASN A 137 -10.58 5.45 -1.61
N LYS A 138 -11.55 6.08 -2.29
CA LYS A 138 -12.64 6.83 -1.65
C LYS A 138 -13.55 5.93 -0.79
N ILE A 139 -13.92 4.77 -1.32
CA ILE A 139 -14.75 3.78 -0.60
C ILE A 139 -13.98 3.25 0.60
N TRP A 140 -12.69 2.95 0.43
CA TRP A 140 -11.85 2.48 1.53
C TRP A 140 -11.64 3.52 2.61
N ALA A 141 -11.53 4.80 2.26
CA ALA A 141 -11.49 5.88 3.24
C ALA A 141 -12.79 5.90 4.07
N ALA A 142 -13.96 5.89 3.40
CA ALA A 142 -15.26 5.87 4.07
C ALA A 142 -15.46 4.62 4.95
N LEU A 143 -15.13 3.43 4.43
CA LEU A 143 -15.21 2.17 5.18
C LEU A 143 -14.31 2.17 6.41
N THR A 144 -13.08 2.70 6.29
CA THR A 144 -12.14 2.77 7.41
C THR A 144 -12.63 3.76 8.46
N THR A 145 -13.14 4.93 8.06
CA THR A 145 -13.77 5.89 8.98
C THR A 145 -14.97 5.28 9.70
N PHE A 146 -15.86 4.60 8.96
CA PHE A 146 -17.00 3.90 9.54
C PHE A 146 -16.55 2.81 10.53
N ALA A 147 -15.55 2.00 10.17
CA ALA A 147 -15.03 0.95 11.04
C ALA A 147 -14.49 1.53 12.37
N LEU A 148 -13.76 2.64 12.33
CA LEU A 148 -13.25 3.30 13.53
C LEU A 148 -14.40 3.80 14.43
N LEU A 149 -15.39 4.47 13.86
CA LEU A 149 -16.56 4.97 14.61
C LEU A 149 -17.39 3.82 15.19
N ALA A 150 -17.64 2.77 14.40
CA ALA A 150 -18.38 1.59 14.83
C ALA A 150 -17.67 0.86 15.97
N LEU A 151 -16.33 0.77 15.94
CA LEU A 151 -15.55 0.17 17.02
C LEU A 151 -15.72 0.95 18.32
N ILE A 152 -15.57 2.27 18.25
CA ILE A 152 -15.70 3.16 19.42
C ILE A 152 -17.12 3.08 19.99
N SER A 153 -18.15 3.22 19.15
CA SER A 153 -19.55 3.12 19.57
C SER A 153 -19.89 1.75 20.16
N GLY A 154 -19.37 0.67 19.57
CA GLY A 154 -19.55 -0.68 20.09
C GLY A 154 -18.95 -0.86 21.48
N ILE A 155 -17.75 -0.34 21.72
CA ILE A 155 -17.11 -0.38 23.05
C ILE A 155 -17.90 0.44 24.08
N ILE A 156 -18.34 1.65 23.73
CA ILE A 156 -19.13 2.51 24.62
C ILE A 156 -20.43 1.83 25.06
N LEU A 157 -21.12 1.13 24.14
CA LEU A 157 -22.36 0.42 24.45
C LEU A 157 -22.19 -0.76 25.43
N LEU A 158 -20.97 -1.25 25.63
CA LEU A 158 -20.66 -2.31 26.60
C LEU A 158 -20.31 -1.76 27.99
N VAL A 159 -20.12 -0.45 28.14
CA VAL A 159 -19.86 0.17 29.43
C VAL A 159 -21.13 0.11 30.30
N PRO A 160 -21.07 -0.49 31.50
CA PRO A 160 -22.23 -0.52 32.41
C PRO A 160 -22.62 0.89 32.85
N ASP A 161 -23.92 1.18 32.92
CA ASP A 161 -24.42 2.45 33.47
C ASP A 161 -24.06 2.53 34.97
N GLU A 162 -23.28 3.53 35.41
CA GLU A 162 -22.92 3.77 36.83
C GLU A 162 -24.10 4.19 37.74
N LYS A 163 -25.35 3.95 37.32
CA LYS A 163 -26.53 4.24 38.13
C LYS A 163 -26.77 3.13 39.16
N GLY A 164 -25.94 3.12 40.21
CA GLY A 164 -26.14 2.18 41.33
C GLY A 164 -25.25 2.36 42.57
N LYS A 165 -24.23 3.22 42.59
CA LYS A 165 -23.36 3.43 43.76
C LYS A 165 -23.71 4.70 44.56
N GLY A 166 -24.99 4.89 44.85
CA GLY A 166 -25.44 6.05 45.61
C GLY A 166 -26.81 5.83 46.22
N LYS A 167 -26.90 4.86 47.14
CA LYS A 167 -27.91 4.73 48.21
C LYS A 167 -27.56 3.51 49.06
N SER A 168 -26.65 3.70 50.00
CA SER A 168 -26.60 2.90 51.22
C SER A 168 -26.68 3.92 52.35
N GLU A 169 -27.83 3.88 53.03
CA GLU A 169 -28.16 4.64 54.25
C GLU A 169 -27.15 4.42 55.37
#